data_AF-V8NJA4-F1
#
_entry.id   AF-V8NJA4-F1
#
_cell.length_a   1.000
_cell.length_b   1.000
_cell.length_c   1.000
_cell.angle_alpha   90.00
_cell.angle_beta   90.00
_cell.angle_gamma   90.00
#
_symmetry.space_group_name_H-M   'P 1'
#
loop_
_entity.id
_entity.type
_entity.pdbx_description
1 polymer ?
#
loop_
_entity_poly.entity_id
_entity_poly.type
_entity_poly.pdbx_seq_one_letter_code
_entity_poly.pdbx_strand_id
1 'polypeptide(L)' 'MNPFEPWITRDKVDQFHITDKRFPDLPGLEDLGINPTPLEMKAIEVIRRHRQSFWVEAELEDAKPATPVTHM' A
#
# COMPACT_ATOMS: atom_id res chain seq x y z
N MET A 1 8.20 16.31 25.81
CA MET A 1 7.74 15.85 24.48
C MET A 1 9.01 15.43 23.73
N ASN A 2 9.11 14.18 23.28
CA ASN A 2 10.29 13.70 22.57
C ASN A 2 10.41 14.46 21.22
N PRO A 3 11.56 15.10 20.89
CA PRO A 3 11.72 15.86 19.65
C PRO A 3 11.93 14.99 18.41
N PHE A 4 12.20 13.69 18.55
CA PHE A 4 12.37 12.79 17.41
C PHE A 4 11.04 12.42 16.77
N GLU A 5 11.06 12.20 15.45
CA GLU A 5 9.89 11.75 14.71
C GLU A 5 9.37 10.41 15.25
N PRO A 6 8.13 10.37 15.77
CA PRO A 6 7.56 9.14 16.30
C PRO A 6 7.07 8.24 15.16
N TRP A 7 7.30 6.94 15.28
CA TRP A 7 6.76 5.93 14.35
C TRP A 7 5.23 5.78 14.45
N ILE A 8 4.65 6.11 15.62
CA ILE A 8 3.21 6.00 15.92
C ILE A 8 2.75 7.28 16.60
N THR A 9 1.66 7.85 16.08
CA THR A 9 0.96 9.01 16.65
C THR A 9 -0.52 8.68 16.79
N ARG A 10 -1.25 9.46 17.60
CA ARG A 10 -2.71 9.33 17.71
C ARG A 10 -3.40 9.51 16.35
N ASP A 11 -3.00 10.54 15.61
CA ASP A 11 -3.51 10.83 14.26
C ASP A 11 -3.31 9.66 13.30
N LYS A 12 -2.13 9.02 13.33
CA LYS A 12 -1.86 7.81 12.55
C LYS A 12 -2.81 6.67 12.93
N VAL A 13 -3.10 6.46 14.21
CA VAL A 13 -4.06 5.42 14.62
C VAL A 13 -5.44 5.72 14.06
N ASP A 14 -5.92 6.96 14.20
CA ASP A 14 -7.25 7.35 13.70
C ASP A 14 -7.33 7.18 12.17
N GLN A 15 -6.30 7.60 11.42
CA GLN A 15 -6.24 7.46 9.96
C GLN A 15 -6.27 5.99 9.51
N PHE A 16 -5.55 5.09 10.19
CA PHE A 16 -5.52 3.65 9.84
C PHE A 16 -6.87 2.95 10.08
N HIS A 17 -7.76 3.51 10.89
CA HIS A 17 -9.06 2.92 11.23
C HIS A 17 -10.24 3.61 10.53
N ILE A 18 -9.99 4.61 9.69
CA ILE A 18 -11.00 5.21 8.80
C ILE A 18 -10.93 4.51 7.45
N THR A 19 -12.08 4.11 6.89
CA THR A 19 -12.14 3.45 5.59
C THR A 19 -12.03 4.45 4.45
N ASP A 20 -11.31 4.07 3.38
CA ASP A 20 -11.27 4.84 2.14
C ASP A 20 -12.66 4.94 1.50
N LYS A 21 -13.02 6.14 1.04
CA LYS A 21 -14.32 6.40 0.41
C LYS A 21 -14.21 6.30 -1.11
N ARG A 22 -15.26 5.78 -1.75
CA ARG A 22 -15.40 5.75 -3.20
C ARG A 22 -16.07 7.03 -3.68
N PHE A 23 -15.45 7.71 -4.64
CA PHE A 23 -15.97 8.95 -5.23
C PHE A 23 -16.05 8.79 -6.76
N PRO A 24 -17.11 8.15 -7.28
CA PRO A 24 -17.23 7.89 -8.72
C PRO A 24 -17.43 9.17 -9.55
N ASP A 25 -17.89 10.25 -8.92
CA ASP A 25 -18.19 11.52 -9.59
C ASP A 25 -16.96 12.44 -9.75
N LEU A 26 -15.79 12.02 -9.25
CA LEU A 26 -14.54 12.77 -9.36
C LEU A 26 -13.71 12.28 -10.55
N PRO A 27 -12.90 13.16 -11.19
CA PRO A 27 -11.97 12.74 -12.23
C PRO A 27 -11.01 11.66 -11.76
N GLY A 28 -10.76 10.67 -12.62
CA GLY A 28 -9.86 9.56 -12.38
C GLY A 28 -8.40 9.88 -12.72
N LEU A 29 -7.50 8.92 -12.46
CA LEU A 29 -6.12 9.02 -12.92
C LEU A 29 -6.03 8.83 -14.45
N GLU A 30 -6.98 8.09 -15.00
CA GLU A 30 -7.10 7.79 -16.43
C GLU A 30 -7.40 9.05 -17.24
N ASP A 31 -8.08 10.04 -16.67
CA ASP A 31 -8.35 11.34 -17.31
C ASP A 31 -7.06 12.15 -17.54
N LEU A 32 -5.99 11.86 -16.79
CA LEU A 32 -4.65 12.42 -16.99
C LEU A 32 -3.79 11.59 -17.95
N GLY A 33 -4.33 10.51 -18.53
CA GLY A 33 -3.60 9.56 -19.35
C GLY A 33 -2.70 8.60 -18.55
N ILE A 34 -2.95 8.45 -17.25
CA ILE A 34 -2.17 7.59 -16.36
C ILE A 34 -2.99 6.32 -16.05
N ASN A 35 -2.41 5.16 -16.36
CA ASN A 35 -2.97 3.88 -15.93
C ASN A 35 -2.41 3.51 -14.54
N PRO A 36 -3.26 3.33 -13.51
CA PRO A 36 -2.79 2.97 -12.17
C PRO A 36 -2.14 1.58 -12.16
N THR A 37 -0.91 1.50 -11.67
CA THR A 37 -0.21 0.22 -11.46
C THR A 37 -0.70 -0.47 -10.18
N PRO A 38 -1.08 -1.76 -10.24
CA PRO A 38 -1.44 -2.53 -9.04
C PRO A 38 -0.31 -2.62 -8.02
N LEU A 39 -0.65 -2.70 -6.74
CA LEU A 39 0.32 -2.76 -5.63
C LEU A 39 1.22 -3.98 -5.74
N GLU A 40 0.65 -5.13 -6.11
CA GLU A 40 1.34 -6.42 -6.22
C GLU A 40 2.53 -6.33 -7.19
N MET A 41 2.43 -5.55 -8.27
CA MET A 41 3.49 -5.38 -9.25
C MET A 41 4.71 -4.62 -8.71
N LYS A 42 4.54 -3.84 -7.63
CA LYS A 42 5.57 -2.94 -7.06
C LYS A 42 5.94 -3.25 -5.61
N ALA A 43 5.16 -4.06 -4.90
CA ALA A 43 5.35 -4.32 -3.48
C ALA A 43 6.76 -4.86 -3.16
N ILE A 44 7.28 -5.79 -3.97
CA ILE A 44 8.57 -6.43 -3.73
C ILE A 44 9.74 -5.45 -3.73
N GLU A 45 9.72 -4.43 -4.60
CA GLU A 45 10.75 -3.40 -4.68
C GLU A 45 10.91 -2.66 -3.33
N VAL A 46 9.78 -2.38 -2.68
CA VAL A 46 9.72 -1.64 -1.41
C VAL A 46 10.08 -2.53 -0.22
N ILE A 47 9.53 -3.74 -0.15
CA ILE A 47 9.63 -4.59 1.05
C ILE A 47 10.85 -5.53 1.05
N ARG A 48 11.60 -5.65 -0.05
CA ARG A 48 12.77 -6.55 -0.13
C ARG A 48 13.82 -6.25 0.95
N ARG A 49 14.02 -4.98 1.30
CA ARG A 49 14.94 -4.57 2.39
C ARG A 49 14.58 -5.15 3.77
N HIS A 50 13.34 -5.57 3.94
CA HIS A 50 12.82 -6.11 5.20
C HIS A 50 12.81 -7.65 5.22
N ARG A 51 13.14 -8.31 4.10
CA ARG A 51 13.24 -9.77 4.04
C ARG A 51 14.56 -10.24 4.65
N GLN A 52 14.51 -11.39 5.34
CA GLN A 52 15.73 -12.08 5.78
C GLN A 52 16.50 -12.60 4.57
N SER A 53 17.82 -12.77 4.70
CA SER A 53 18.72 -13.18 3.60
C SER A 53 18.21 -14.37 2.78
N PHE A 54 17.65 -15.39 3.44
CA PHE A 54 17.08 -16.57 2.77
C PHE A 54 15.91 -16.25 1.83
N TRP A 55 15.13 -15.20 2.13
CA TRP A 55 13.94 -14.81 1.36
C TRP A 55 14.19 -13.60 0.44
N VAL A 56 15.39 -13.00 0.48
CA VAL A 56 15.72 -11.82 -0.32
C VAL A 56 15.62 -12.12 -1.81
N GLU A 57 15.96 -13.34 -2.25
CA GLU A 57 15.93 -13.74 -3.66
C GLU A 57 14.59 -14.36 -4.10
N ALA A 58 13.66 -14.62 -3.16
CA ALA A 58 12.36 -15.18 -3.49
C ALA A 58 11.58 -14.28 -4.46
N GLU A 59 10.91 -14.89 -5.43
CA GLU A 59 10.28 -14.19 -6.54
C GLU A 59 8.95 -13.55 -6.11
N LEU A 60 8.41 -12.69 -6.97
CA LEU A 60 7.12 -12.06 -6.73
C LEU A 60 5.98 -13.09 -6.80
N GLU A 61 6.08 -14.03 -7.73
CA GLU A 61 5.07 -15.05 -8.01
C GLU A 61 4.86 -16.03 -6.85
N ASP A 62 5.87 -16.17 -5.98
CA ASP A 62 5.78 -17.00 -4.77
C ASP A 62 4.76 -16.46 -3.75
N ALA A 63 4.45 -15.16 -3.82
CA ALA A 63 3.48 -14.51 -2.94
C ALA A 63 2.09 -14.50 -3.59
N LYS A 64 1.10 -15.12 -2.92
CA LYS A 64 -0.31 -15.03 -3.34
C LYS A 64 -0.81 -13.58 -3.20
N PRO A 65 -1.52 -13.03 -4.21
CA PRO A 65 -2.06 -11.68 -4.13
C PRO A 65 -3.09 -11.58 -3.00
N ALA A 66 -3.26 -10.38 -2.45
CA ALA A 66 -4.27 -10.13 -1.43
C ALA A 66 -5.69 -10.21 -2.04
N THR A 67 -6.67 -10.63 -1.24
CA THR A 67 -8.08 -10.70 -1.67
C THR A 67 -8.67 -9.29 -1.80
N PRO A 68 -9.11 -8.85 -3.00
CA PRO A 68 -9.68 -7.52 -3.16
C PRO A 68 -11.12 -7.45 -2.62
N VAL A 69 -11.49 -6.32 -2.03
CA VAL A 69 -12.87 -6.01 -1.66
C VAL A 69 -13.51 -5.17 -2.76
N THR A 70 -14.46 -5.77 -3.48
CA THR A 70 -15.14 -5.09 -4.61
C THR A 70 -16.36 -4.29 -4.17
N HIS A 71 -16.90 -4.52 -2.98
CA HIS A 71 -18.09 -3.85 -2.46
C HIS A 71 -17.80 -3.19 -1.10
N MET A 72 -18.01 -1.88 -1.05
CA MET A 72 -18.22 -1.07 0.15
C MET A 72 -19.12 0.09 -0.23
#